data_AF-A0A9E0J653-F1
#
_entry.id   AF-A0A9E0J653-F1
#
_cell.length_a   1.000
_cell.length_b   1.000
_cell.length_c   1.000
_cell.angle_alpha   90.00
_cell.angle_beta   90.00
_cell.angle_gamma   90.00
#
_symmetry.space_group_name_H-M   'P 1'
#
loop_
_entity.id
_entity.type
_entity.pdbx_description
1 polymer ?
#
loop_
_entity_poly.entity_id
_entity_poly.type
_entity_poly.pdbx_seq_one_letter_code
_entity_poly.pdbx_strand_id
1 'polypeptide(L)' 'MENLRISLDEAEIPTHWYNVVADMPNPPAPPLGPDGQPVAAEKMLEIFPASLLEQEMSAERWIAIPEEVRDIYR' A
#
# COMPACT_ATOMS: atom_id res chain seq x y z
N MET A 1 21.98 -25.08 22.94
CA MET A 1 21.90 -23.65 22.57
C MET A 1 20.48 -23.41 22.11
N GLU A 2 19.73 -22.52 22.75
CA GLU A 2 18.41 -22.13 22.25
C GLU A 2 18.58 -21.41 20.91
N ASN A 3 17.81 -21.86 19.93
CA ASN A 3 17.76 -21.23 18.62
C ASN A 3 16.71 -20.12 18.67
N LEU A 4 17.16 -18.86 18.62
CA LEU A 4 16.31 -17.66 18.68
C LEU A 4 15.79 -17.24 17.29
N ARG A 5 16.19 -17.92 16.21
CA ARG A 5 15.74 -17.61 14.86
C ARG A 5 14.36 -18.23 14.63
N ILE A 6 13.39 -17.38 14.30
CA ILE A 6 12.08 -17.79 13.82
C ILE A 6 12.08 -17.57 12.31
N SER A 7 11.79 -18.62 11.55
CA SER A 7 11.56 -18.52 10.10
C SER A 7 10.12 -18.93 9.84
N LEU A 8 9.44 -18.20 8.98
CA LEU A 8 8.10 -18.52 8.53
C LEU A 8 8.19 -19.37 7.27
N ASP A 9 7.26 -20.30 7.10
CA ASP A 9 7.12 -21.06 5.87
C ASP A 9 6.59 -20.15 4.74
N GLU A 10 6.90 -20.46 3.48
CA GLU A 10 6.41 -19.67 2.33
C GLU A 10 4.86 -19.61 2.28
N ALA A 11 4.20 -20.66 2.77
CA ALA A 11 2.73 -20.72 2.90
C ALA A 11 2.18 -19.66 3.87
N GLU A 12 3.02 -19.15 4.78
CA GLU A 12 2.67 -18.13 5.77
C GLU A 12 2.97 -16.70 5.28
N ILE A 13 3.51 -16.52 4.07
CA ILE A 13 3.65 -15.19 3.47
C ILE A 13 2.27 -14.52 3.43
N PRO A 14 2.12 -13.29 3.98
CA PRO A 14 0.84 -12.60 4.01
C PRO A 14 0.16 -12.50 2.64
N THR A 15 -1.17 -12.44 2.66
CA THR A 15 -2.00 -12.31 1.45
C THR A 15 -2.50 -10.88 1.22
N HIS A 16 -2.32 -10.00 2.20
CA HIS A 16 -2.79 -8.61 2.17
C HIS A 16 -1.71 -7.67 2.71
N TRP A 17 -1.62 -6.48 2.13
CA TRP A 17 -0.97 -5.34 2.75
C TRP A 17 -1.90 -4.68 3.77
N TYR A 18 -1.32 -4.16 4.84
CA TYR A 18 -2.04 -3.36 5.83
C TYR A 18 -1.88 -1.88 5.55
N ASN A 19 -2.99 -1.16 5.48
CA ASN A 19 -3.00 0.29 5.32
C ASN A 19 -3.27 0.96 6.66
N VAL A 20 -2.25 1.62 7.20
CA VAL A 20 -2.34 2.30 8.50
C VAL A 20 -3.31 3.48 8.48
N VAL A 21 -3.57 4.10 7.32
CA VAL A 21 -4.48 5.26 7.18
C VAL A 21 -5.88 4.94 7.68
N ALA A 22 -6.33 3.69 7.55
CA ALA A 22 -7.62 3.23 8.06
C ALA A 22 -7.78 3.34 9.60
N ASP A 23 -6.66 3.46 10.32
CA ASP A 23 -6.60 3.54 11.78
C ASP A 23 -6.05 4.88 12.28
N MET A 24 -5.71 5.81 11.38
CA MET A 24 -5.20 7.12 11.78
C MET A 24 -6.35 8.04 12.23
N PRO A 25 -6.28 8.64 13.44
CA PRO A 25 -7.29 9.61 13.87
C PRO A 25 -7.27 10.89 13.01
N ASN A 26 -6.11 11.24 12.46
CA ASN A 26 -5.93 12.31 11.50
C ASN A 26 -5.23 11.73 10.26
N PRO A 27 -5.94 11.53 9.14
CA PRO A 27 -5.34 10.98 7.92
C PRO A 27 -4.37 11.98 7.28
N PRO A 28 -3.45 11.52 6.41
CA PRO A 28 -2.59 12.39 5.62
C PRO A 28 -3.40 13.41 4.80
N ALA A 29 -2.85 14.61 4.63
CA ALA A 29 -3.42 15.58 3.71
C ALA A 29 -3.31 15.08 2.27
N PRO A 30 -4.24 15.47 1.37
CA PRO A 30 -4.15 15.09 -0.03
C PRO A 30 -2.87 15.64 -0.69
N PRO A 31 -2.35 14.98 -1.74
CA PRO A 31 -1.18 15.48 -2.44
C PRO A 31 -1.47 16.83 -3.07
N LEU A 32 -0.56 17.78 -2.89
CA LEU A 32 -0.70 19.14 -3.39
C LEU A 32 0.19 19.37 -4.61
N GLY A 33 -0.31 20.20 -5.53
CA GLY A 33 0.42 20.63 -6.71
C GLY A 33 1.40 21.77 -6.38
N PRO A 34 2.17 22.23 -7.39
CA PRO A 34 3.07 23.38 -7.23
C PRO A 34 2.36 24.68 -6.82
N ASP A 35 1.05 24.78 -7.05
CA ASP A 35 0.18 25.89 -6.67
C ASP A 35 -0.37 25.77 -5.23
N GLY A 36 -0.06 24.68 -4.54
CA GLY A 36 -0.53 24.39 -3.18
C GLY A 36 -1.98 23.89 -3.12
N GLN A 37 -2.61 23.55 -4.24
CA GLN A 37 -3.96 23.00 -4.28
C GLN A 37 -3.92 21.46 -4.44
N PRO A 38 -4.95 20.73 -3.98
CA PRO A 38 -5.04 19.29 -4.21
C PRO A 38 -4.93 18.95 -5.70
N VAL A 39 -4.05 18.00 -6.02
CA VAL A 39 -3.86 17.53 -7.40
C VAL A 39 -5.02 16.63 -7.79
N ALA A 40 -5.54 16.83 -9.01
CA ALA A 40 -6.57 15.96 -9.57
C ALA A 40 -6.00 14.58 -9.94
N ALA A 41 -6.82 13.53 -9.86
CA ALA A 41 -6.39 12.16 -10.15
C ALA A 41 -5.81 12.01 -11.56
N GLU A 42 -6.38 12.72 -12.54
CA GLU A 42 -5.92 12.71 -13.94
C GLU A 42 -4.47 13.16 -14.07
N LYS A 43 -4.04 14.12 -13.24
CA LYS A 43 -2.66 14.61 -13.22
C LYS A 43 -1.72 13.63 -12.54
N MET A 44 -2.19 12.91 -11.53
CA MET A 44 -1.39 11.85 -10.90
C MET A 44 -1.19 10.66 -11.84
N LEU A 45 -2.18 10.33 -12.68
CA LEU A 45 -2.08 9.28 -13.68
C LEU A 45 -1.05 9.55 -14.79
N GLU A 46 -0.58 10.80 -14.94
CA GLU A 46 0.54 11.13 -15.83
C GLU A 46 1.88 10.60 -15.31
N ILE A 47 1.97 10.29 -14.00
CA ILE A 47 3.20 9.90 -13.30
C ILE A 47 3.09 8.47 -12.75
N PHE A 48 1.92 8.11 -12.21
CA PHE A 48 1.69 6.85 -11.52
C PHE A 48 0.78 5.91 -12.33
N PRO A 49 1.06 4.59 -12.31
CA PRO A 49 0.10 3.58 -12.74
C PRO A 49 -1.22 3.70 -11.96
N ALA A 50 -2.34 3.43 -12.64
CA ALA A 50 -3.68 3.52 -12.05
C ALA A 50 -3.82 2.69 -10.76
N SER A 51 -3.26 1.47 -10.73
CA SER A 51 -3.32 0.59 -9.56
C SER A 51 -2.58 1.16 -8.34
N LEU A 52 -1.51 1.93 -8.54
CA LEU A 52 -0.82 2.59 -7.43
C LEU A 52 -1.60 3.81 -6.94
N LEU A 53 -2.25 4.54 -7.85
CA LEU A 53 -3.11 5.66 -7.47
C LEU A 53 -4.35 5.18 -6.70
N GLU A 54 -4.95 4.06 -7.10
CA GLU A 54 -6.06 3.43 -6.35
C GLU A 54 -5.64 3.08 -4.92
N GLN A 55 -4.43 2.55 -4.72
CA GLN A 55 -3.90 2.25 -3.40
C GLN A 55 -3.66 3.52 -2.57
N GLU A 56 -3.05 4.55 -3.16
CA GLU A 56 -2.78 5.83 -2.48
C GLU A 56 -4.08 6.50 -2.00
N MET A 57 -5.15 6.39 -2.76
CA MET A 57 -6.46 6.96 -2.43
C MET A 57 -7.33 6.04 -1.55
N SER A 58 -6.86 4.82 -1.25
CA SER A 58 -7.64 3.85 -0.48
C SER A 58 -7.62 4.15 1.01
N ALA A 59 -8.79 4.01 1.63
CA ALA A 59 -8.96 3.98 3.08
C ALA A 59 -9.26 2.56 3.61
N GLU A 60 -9.17 1.54 2.76
CA GLU A 60 -9.38 0.15 3.18
C GLU A 60 -8.22 -0.32 4.06
N ARG A 61 -8.54 -0.97 5.18
CA ARG A 61 -7.54 -1.48 6.14
C ARG A 61 -6.66 -2.59 5.56
N TRP A 62 -7.23 -3.43 4.71
CA TRP A 62 -6.57 -4.60 4.13
C TRP A 62 -6.70 -4.56 2.62
N ILE A 63 -5.56 -4.51 1.93
CA ILE A 63 -5.50 -4.49 0.46
C ILE A 63 -4.92 -5.83 0.02
N ALA A 64 -5.66 -6.60 -0.78
CA ALA A 64 -5.17 -7.88 -1.29
C ALA A 64 -3.91 -7.69 -2.13
N ILE A 65 -2.89 -8.50 -1.88
CA ILE A 65 -1.67 -8.51 -2.69
C ILE A 65 -2.00 -9.23 -4.00
N PRO A 66 -1.81 -8.60 -5.18
CA PRO A 66 -2.01 -9.28 -6.45
C PRO A 66 -1.13 -10.53 -6.53
N GLU A 67 -1.67 -11.64 -7.06
CA GLU A 67 -0.96 -12.93 -7.03
C GLU A 67 0.42 -12.86 -7.71
N GLU A 68 0.53 -12.15 -8.85
CA GLU A 68 1.80 -11.93 -9.55
C GLU A 68 2.85 -11.22 -8.68
N VAL A 69 2.43 -10.32 -7.79
CA VAL A 69 3.32 -9.63 -6.85
C VAL A 69 3.68 -10.55 -5.69
N ARG A 70 2.72 -11.32 -5.19
CA ARG A 70 2.95 -12.28 -4.09
C ARG A 70 3.86 -13.42 -4.52
N ASP A 71 3.80 -13.84 -5.77
CA ASP A 71 4.71 -14.84 -6.35
C ASP A 71 6.16 -14.35 -6.37
N ILE A 72 6.40 -13.05 -6.55
CA ILE A 72 7.76 -12.46 -6.52
C ILE A 72 8.35 -12.44 -5.10
N TYR A 73 7.52 -12.48 -4.05
CA TYR A 73 8.00 -12.52 -2.66
C TYR A 73 8.49 -13.90 -2.22
N ARG A 74 8.11 -14.97 -2.94
CA ARG A 74 8.57 -16.34 -2.69
C ARG A 74 10.00 -16.50 -3.22
#